data_AF-M0C5M8-F1
#
_entry.id   AF-M0C5M8-F1
#
_cell.length_a   1.000
_cell.length_b   1.000
_cell.length_c   1.000
_cell.angle_alpha   90.00
_cell.angle_beta   90.00
_cell.angle_gamma   90.00
#
_symmetry.space_group_name_H-M   'P 1'
#
loop_
_entity.id
_entity.type
_entity.pdbx_description
1 polymer ?
#
loop_
_entity_poly.entity_id
_entity_poly.type
_entity_poly.pdbx_seq_one_letter_code
_entity_poly.pdbx_strand_id
1 'polypeptide(L)'
;MGLFDALFRSSSILGIAEETLEFALESSEAAHPDEYMGFLRGTEAERLGIDRDGLVITDVLVIPGTESNSVSATVKTSQIPNDVKALGSVHSHPNGVISPSDADLETFGRGSVHVIIGAPYRRSDWQAFDSGGEPTQLNVIDVELPETEDFFDFTQADIDDELR
;
A
#
# COMPACT_ATOMS: atom_id res chain seq x y z
N MET A 1 -35.93 -3.20 -15.41
CA MET A 1 -35.27 -2.09 -14.69
C MET A 1 -34.16 -2.74 -13.88
N GLY A 2 -32.96 -2.68 -14.44
CA GLY A 2 -31.92 -3.71 -14.31
C GLY A 2 -31.18 -3.71 -12.98
N LEU A 3 -31.06 -4.92 -12.46
CA LEU A 3 -30.31 -5.40 -11.32
C LEU A 3 -28.79 -5.33 -11.59
N PHE A 4 -28.19 -4.13 -11.61
CA PHE A 4 -26.74 -3.96 -11.84
C PHE A 4 -26.05 -2.89 -10.97
N ASP A 5 -26.73 -2.33 -9.96
CA ASP A 5 -26.13 -1.34 -9.03
C ASP A 5 -25.33 -1.97 -7.86
N ALA A 6 -25.10 -3.29 -7.89
CA ALA A 6 -24.43 -4.03 -6.81
C ALA A 6 -22.94 -4.30 -7.06
N LEU A 7 -22.29 -3.55 -7.94
CA LEU A 7 -20.90 -3.81 -8.34
C LEU A 7 -20.03 -2.58 -8.10
N PHE A 8 -19.11 -2.72 -7.14
CA PHE A 8 -18.08 -1.76 -6.73
C PHE A 8 -18.60 -0.55 -5.93
N ARG A 9 -18.96 -0.80 -4.67
CA ARG A 9 -18.72 0.23 -3.65
C ARG A 9 -17.20 0.41 -3.63
N SER A 10 -16.70 1.53 -4.14
CA SER A 10 -15.33 1.95 -3.88
C SER A 10 -15.24 2.09 -2.36
N SER A 11 -14.69 1.07 -1.69
CA SER A 11 -14.46 1.13 -0.26
C SER A 11 -13.47 2.27 -0.04
N SER A 12 -13.91 3.35 0.59
CA SER A 12 -13.05 4.48 0.91
C SER A 12 -11.89 4.01 1.79
N ILE A 13 -10.69 4.45 1.48
CA ILE A 13 -9.53 4.24 2.34
C ILE A 13 -9.68 5.14 3.56
N LEU A 14 -9.74 4.55 4.75
CA LEU A 14 -9.93 5.26 6.01
C LEU A 14 -8.62 5.82 6.55
N GLY A 15 -7.51 5.11 6.30
CA GLY A 15 -6.20 5.43 6.83
C GLY A 15 -5.20 4.30 6.62
N ILE A 16 -4.03 4.46 7.23
CA ILE A 16 -2.96 3.48 7.36
C ILE A 16 -2.78 3.12 8.84
N ALA A 17 -2.61 1.85 9.14
CA ALA A 17 -2.30 1.41 10.49
C ALA A 17 -0.94 1.97 10.92
N GLU A 18 -0.83 2.38 12.18
CA GLU A 18 0.39 2.97 12.74
C GLU A 18 1.60 2.06 12.54
N GLU A 19 1.46 0.76 12.86
CA GLU A 19 2.52 -0.23 12.70
C GLU A 19 2.96 -0.40 11.24
N THR A 20 2.03 -0.33 10.28
CA THR A 20 2.36 -0.42 8.85
C THR A 20 3.17 0.79 8.37
N LEU A 21 2.83 1.99 8.85
CA LEU A 21 3.58 3.21 8.54
C LEU A 21 4.98 3.16 9.19
N GLU A 22 5.07 2.71 10.44
CA GLU A 22 6.35 2.55 11.15
C GLU A 22 7.25 1.55 10.43
N PHE A 23 6.71 0.39 10.02
CA PHE A 23 7.42 -0.58 9.21
C PHE A 23 7.96 0.02 7.90
N ALA A 24 7.17 0.85 7.21
CA ALA A 24 7.60 1.49 5.97
C ALA A 24 8.71 2.53 6.22
N LEU A 25 8.65 3.29 7.31
CA LEU A 25 9.69 4.24 7.74
C LEU A 25 11.00 3.52 8.05
N GLU A 26 10.96 2.48 8.87
CA GLU A 26 12.14 1.68 9.24
C GLU A 26 12.75 0.98 8.03
N SER A 27 11.91 0.42 7.16
CA SER A 27 12.36 -0.21 5.90
C SER A 27 13.02 0.82 4.96
N SER A 28 12.51 2.05 4.95
CA SER A 28 13.08 3.14 4.17
C SER A 28 14.45 3.56 4.70
N GLU A 29 14.62 3.62 6.02
CA GLU A 29 15.91 3.89 6.65
C GLU A 29 16.91 2.75 6.41
N ALA A 30 16.46 1.50 6.51
CA ALA A 30 17.30 0.32 6.29
C ALA A 30 17.75 0.16 4.83
N ALA A 31 16.95 0.62 3.87
CA ALA A 31 17.28 0.62 2.45
C ALA A 31 18.28 1.73 2.07
N HIS A 32 18.46 2.76 2.91
CA HIS A 32 19.32 3.90 2.60
C HIS A 32 20.77 3.45 2.26
N PRO A 33 21.40 3.98 1.19
CA PRO A 33 20.99 5.12 0.36
C PRO A 33 20.10 4.76 -0.84
N ASP A 34 19.65 3.52 -0.97
CA ASP A 34 18.76 3.09 -2.04
C ASP A 34 17.31 3.46 -1.72
N GLU A 35 16.49 3.58 -2.76
CA GLU A 35 15.04 3.84 -2.64
C GLU A 35 14.30 2.54 -2.33
N TYR A 36 13.54 2.57 -1.23
CA TYR A 36 12.57 1.54 -0.86
C TYR A 36 11.32 1.68 -1.71
N MET A 37 10.67 0.57 -2.10
CA MET A 37 9.45 0.56 -2.91
C MET A 37 8.58 -0.66 -2.58
N GLY A 38 7.28 -0.44 -2.41
CA GLY A 38 6.29 -1.48 -2.15
C GLY A 38 4.87 -1.10 -2.55
N PHE A 39 3.97 -2.08 -2.58
CA PHE A 39 2.55 -1.86 -2.81
C PHE A 39 1.75 -1.93 -1.52
N LEU A 40 0.79 -1.02 -1.36
CA LEU A 40 -0.09 -0.95 -0.21
C LEU A 40 -1.25 -1.92 -0.38
N ARG A 41 -1.52 -2.70 0.67
CA ARG A 41 -2.70 -3.55 0.82
C ARG A 41 -3.50 -3.09 2.02
N GLY A 42 -4.79 -3.38 2.03
CA GLY A 42 -5.63 -3.05 3.15
C GLY A 42 -6.60 -4.14 3.53
N THR A 43 -6.99 -4.08 4.80
CA THR A 43 -7.96 -4.94 5.45
C THR A 43 -9.26 -4.17 5.65
N GLU A 44 -10.39 -4.87 5.56
CA GLU A 44 -11.71 -4.31 5.88
C GLU A 44 -11.73 -3.80 7.32
N ALA A 45 -12.18 -2.56 7.49
CA ALA A 45 -12.22 -1.89 8.78
C ALA A 45 -13.02 -2.67 9.85
N GLU A 46 -14.09 -3.37 9.45
CA GLU A 46 -14.87 -4.24 10.33
C GLU A 46 -14.03 -5.39 10.92
N ARG A 47 -13.08 -5.96 10.16
CA ARG A 47 -12.18 -7.03 10.64
C ARG A 47 -11.16 -6.53 11.66
N LEU A 48 -10.91 -5.23 11.67
CA LEU A 48 -10.05 -4.54 12.63
C LEU A 48 -10.85 -3.96 13.82
N GLY A 49 -12.13 -4.32 13.95
CA GLY A 49 -12.99 -3.86 15.03
C GLY A 49 -13.43 -2.39 14.90
N ILE A 50 -13.29 -1.79 13.72
CA ILE A 50 -13.75 -0.41 13.46
C ILE A 50 -15.19 -0.46 12.96
N ASP A 51 -16.11 0.20 13.67
CA ASP A 51 -17.52 0.37 13.28
C ASP A 51 -17.70 1.43 12.17
N ARG A 52 -17.00 1.25 11.05
CA ARG A 52 -17.05 2.09 9.85
C ARG A 52 -16.79 1.26 8.61
N ASP A 53 -17.55 1.53 7.56
CA ASP A 53 -17.25 0.98 6.23
C ASP A 53 -15.96 1.56 5.64
N GLY A 54 -15.06 0.70 5.16
CA GLY A 54 -13.87 1.12 4.43
C GLY A 54 -12.70 0.15 4.57
N LEU A 55 -11.55 0.56 4.05
CA LEU A 55 -10.30 -0.19 4.14
C LEU A 55 -9.29 0.58 4.98
N VAL A 56 -8.52 -0.13 5.79
CA VAL A 56 -7.31 0.39 6.46
C VAL A 56 -6.12 -0.26 5.78
N ILE A 57 -5.11 0.53 5.41
CA ILE A 57 -3.85 -0.02 4.90
C ILE A 57 -3.14 -0.72 6.06
N THR A 58 -2.95 -2.02 5.94
CA THR A 58 -2.39 -2.88 7.00
C THR A 58 -1.07 -3.53 6.61
N ASP A 59 -0.74 -3.56 5.31
CA ASP A 59 0.43 -4.30 4.83
C ASP A 59 1.11 -3.59 3.67
N VAL A 60 2.43 -3.81 3.57
CA VAL A 60 3.26 -3.41 2.44
C VAL A 60 3.82 -4.66 1.77
N LEU A 61 3.45 -4.88 0.50
CA LEU A 61 4.05 -5.94 -0.30
C LEU A 61 5.32 -5.40 -0.97
N VAL A 62 6.46 -5.80 -0.43
CA VAL A 62 7.78 -5.46 -0.98
C VAL A 62 8.03 -6.26 -2.26
N ILE A 63 8.52 -5.60 -3.29
CA ILE A 63 8.81 -6.23 -4.58
C ILE A 63 10.30 -6.60 -4.61
N PRO A 64 10.67 -7.90 -4.64
CA PRO A 64 12.06 -8.30 -4.72
C PRO A 64 12.65 -7.97 -6.11
N GLY A 65 13.79 -7.29 -6.15
CA GLY A 65 14.54 -7.04 -7.40
C GLY A 65 14.24 -5.72 -8.10
N THR A 66 13.70 -4.73 -7.39
CA THR A 66 13.72 -3.33 -7.85
C THR A 66 15.16 -2.84 -7.84
N GLU A 67 15.78 -2.74 -9.02
CA GLU A 67 17.03 -1.99 -9.18
C GLU A 67 16.68 -0.49 -9.11
N SER A 68 16.82 0.09 -7.93
CA SER A 68 16.66 1.52 -7.69
C SER A 68 17.88 2.26 -8.24
N ASN A 69 17.88 2.61 -9.52
CA ASN A 69 18.79 3.63 -10.03
C ASN A 69 18.10 4.99 -9.98
N SER A 70 18.87 6.03 -9.69
CA SER A 70 18.51 7.46 -9.49
C SER A 70 17.63 8.14 -10.56
N VAL A 71 17.05 7.38 -11.50
CA VAL A 71 16.20 7.87 -12.59
C VAL A 71 14.90 7.03 -12.77
N SER A 72 14.76 5.83 -12.21
CA SER A 72 13.47 5.09 -12.13
C SER A 72 13.59 3.70 -11.49
N ALA A 73 12.54 3.29 -10.77
CA ALA A 73 12.31 1.91 -10.34
C ALA A 73 11.27 1.24 -11.26
N THR A 74 11.71 0.44 -12.24
CA THR A 74 10.79 -0.28 -13.14
C THR A 74 10.35 -1.60 -12.51
N VAL A 75 9.11 -1.65 -12.00
CA VAL A 75 8.52 -2.88 -11.46
C VAL A 75 8.15 -3.85 -12.59
N LYS A 76 8.62 -5.10 -12.51
CA LYS A 76 8.15 -6.19 -13.39
C LYS A 76 6.74 -6.60 -12.96
N THR A 77 5.76 -6.17 -13.75
CA THR A 77 4.32 -6.46 -13.56
C THR A 77 3.97 -7.94 -13.42
N SER A 78 4.82 -8.87 -13.85
CA SER A 78 4.65 -10.32 -13.73
C SER A 78 4.83 -10.88 -12.31
N GLN A 79 5.30 -10.08 -11.35
CA GLN A 79 5.52 -10.48 -9.96
C GLN A 79 4.41 -10.01 -9.00
N ILE A 80 3.43 -9.26 -9.50
CA ILE A 80 2.27 -8.82 -8.72
C ILE A 80 1.24 -9.97 -8.78
N PRO A 81 0.84 -10.57 -7.65
CA PRO A 81 -0.20 -11.60 -7.67
C PRO A 81 -1.50 -11.02 -8.27
N ASN A 82 -2.18 -11.79 -9.11
CA ASN A 82 -3.36 -11.31 -9.86
C ASN A 82 -4.55 -10.90 -8.97
N ASP A 83 -4.54 -11.32 -7.70
CA ASP A 83 -5.63 -11.13 -6.74
C ASP A 83 -5.40 -9.95 -5.78
N VAL A 84 -4.30 -9.20 -5.94
CA VAL A 84 -4.02 -8.04 -5.10
C VAL A 84 -4.60 -6.79 -5.76
N LYS A 85 -5.75 -6.34 -5.28
CA LYS A 85 -6.15 -4.94 -5.50
C LYS A 85 -5.25 -4.03 -4.67
N ALA A 86 -4.06 -3.73 -5.19
CA ALA A 86 -3.16 -2.77 -4.58
C ALA A 86 -3.89 -1.43 -4.41
N LEU A 87 -3.94 -0.93 -3.17
CA LEU A 87 -4.55 0.36 -2.85
C LEU A 87 -3.72 1.53 -3.35
N GLY A 88 -2.43 1.28 -3.59
CA GLY A 88 -1.48 2.12 -4.28
C GLY A 88 -0.06 1.75 -3.89
N SER A 89 0.84 2.71 -3.75
CA SER A 89 2.28 2.46 -3.54
C SER A 89 2.84 3.19 -2.33
N VAL A 90 3.99 2.72 -1.86
CA VAL A 90 4.85 3.44 -0.91
C VAL A 90 6.29 3.36 -1.39
N HIS A 91 7.00 4.48 -1.34
CA HIS A 91 8.42 4.51 -1.66
C HIS A 91 9.17 5.59 -0.89
N SER A 92 10.51 5.51 -0.90
CA SER A 92 11.37 6.41 -0.14
C SER A 92 12.28 7.27 -1.01
N HIS A 93 12.45 8.53 -0.64
CA HIS A 93 13.38 9.47 -1.28
C HIS A 93 14.58 9.70 -0.36
N PRO A 94 15.76 9.11 -0.67
CA PRO A 94 16.98 9.26 0.15
C PRO A 94 17.49 10.70 0.24
N ASN A 95 17.06 11.58 -0.68
CA ASN A 95 17.38 13.01 -0.71
C ASN A 95 16.50 13.86 0.23
N GLY A 96 15.45 13.28 0.84
CA GLY A 96 14.54 13.96 1.76
C GLY A 96 13.45 14.81 1.12
N VAL A 97 13.37 14.87 -0.21
CA VAL A 97 12.29 15.57 -0.91
C VAL A 97 11.01 14.73 -0.80
N ILE A 98 9.91 15.36 -0.41
CA ILE A 98 8.59 14.70 -0.31
C ILE A 98 7.69 15.32 -1.38
N SER A 99 8.00 15.02 -2.64
CA SER A 99 7.18 15.38 -3.80
C SER A 99 7.38 14.35 -4.90
N PRO A 100 6.33 13.94 -5.62
CA PRO A 100 6.47 13.00 -6.71
C PRO A 100 7.31 13.59 -7.86
N SER A 101 8.20 12.77 -8.40
CA SER A 101 8.84 12.99 -9.70
C SER A 101 7.92 12.56 -10.84
N ASP A 102 8.27 12.92 -12.08
CA ASP A 102 7.51 12.46 -13.26
C ASP A 102 7.47 10.92 -13.35
N ALA A 103 8.55 10.23 -12.95
CA ALA A 103 8.62 8.76 -12.91
C ALA A 103 7.72 8.16 -11.81
N ASP A 104 7.55 8.86 -10.68
CA ASP A 104 6.63 8.44 -9.63
C ASP A 104 5.19 8.50 -10.13
N LEU A 105 4.82 9.58 -10.84
CA LEU A 105 3.49 9.75 -11.43
C LEU A 105 3.14 8.66 -12.44
N GLU A 106 4.11 8.17 -13.21
CA GLU A 106 3.91 7.02 -14.10
C GLU A 106 3.55 5.73 -13.33
N THR A 107 4.05 5.59 -12.10
CA THR A 107 3.75 4.46 -11.21
C THR A 107 2.42 4.67 -10.46
N PHE A 108 1.99 5.91 -10.26
CA PHE A 108 0.74 6.27 -9.56
C PHE A 108 -0.54 5.87 -10.31
N GLY A 109 -0.45 5.51 -11.59
CA GLY A 109 -1.61 5.02 -12.35
C GLY A 109 -2.27 3.74 -11.80
N ARG A 110 -1.66 3.07 -10.80
CA ARG A 110 -2.18 1.86 -10.15
C ARG A 110 -2.51 2.13 -8.68
N GLY A 111 -3.78 2.33 -8.36
CA GLY A 111 -4.26 2.56 -7.00
C GLY A 111 -4.85 3.96 -6.82
N SER A 112 -5.23 4.28 -5.58
CA SER A 112 -5.86 5.56 -5.22
C SER A 112 -5.08 6.35 -4.16
N VAL A 113 -4.03 5.78 -3.56
CA VAL A 113 -3.20 6.47 -2.57
C VAL A 113 -1.73 6.07 -2.70
N HIS A 114 -0.84 7.05 -2.72
CA HIS A 114 0.60 6.85 -2.89
C HIS A 114 1.36 7.58 -1.78
N VAL A 115 2.22 6.86 -1.07
CA VAL A 115 2.98 7.41 0.06
C VAL A 115 4.43 7.62 -0.35
N ILE A 116 4.95 8.83 -0.15
CA ILE A 116 6.38 9.13 -0.30
C ILE A 116 6.96 9.40 1.08
N ILE A 117 8.07 8.75 1.40
CA ILE A 117 8.82 8.90 2.66
C ILE A 117 10.16 9.58 2.37
N GLY A 118 10.45 10.71 3.01
CA GLY A 118 11.73 11.41 2.86
C GLY A 118 12.72 11.05 3.97
N ALA A 119 14.02 10.99 3.65
CA ALA A 119 15.06 11.07 4.67
C ALA A 119 14.91 12.37 5.50
N PRO A 120 15.15 12.35 6.83
CA PRO A 120 15.74 11.28 7.63
C PRO A 120 14.72 10.31 8.26
N TYR A 121 13.60 10.01 7.58
CA TYR A 121 12.67 8.92 7.91
C TYR A 121 12.02 9.03 9.30
N ARG A 122 11.83 10.26 9.79
CA ARG A 122 11.13 10.46 11.06
C ARG A 122 9.64 10.23 10.86
N ARG A 123 8.93 10.08 11.97
CA ARG A 123 7.48 9.87 12.02
C ARG A 123 6.63 10.88 11.23
N SER A 124 7.15 12.07 10.95
CA SER A 124 6.51 13.12 10.15
C SER A 124 7.05 13.26 8.72
N ASP A 125 8.08 12.51 8.35
CA ASP A 125 8.82 12.71 7.10
C ASP A 125 8.18 11.89 5.97
N TRP A 126 6.86 12.02 5.81
CA TRP A 126 6.10 11.35 4.76
C TRP A 126 4.89 12.19 4.32
N GLN A 127 4.36 11.90 3.14
CA GLN A 127 3.13 12.49 2.63
C GLN A 127 2.40 11.50 1.74
N ALA A 128 1.06 11.56 1.76
CA ALA A 128 0.22 10.83 0.83
C ALA A 128 -0.19 11.70 -0.36
N PHE A 129 -0.29 11.09 -1.52
CA PHE A 129 -0.69 11.69 -2.78
C PHE A 129 -1.79 10.86 -3.43
N ASP A 130 -2.66 11.50 -4.19
CA ASP A 130 -3.59 10.80 -5.07
C ASP A 130 -2.91 10.38 -6.39
N SER A 131 -3.67 9.76 -7.30
CA SER A 131 -3.15 9.30 -8.60
C SER A 131 -2.76 10.44 -9.56
N GLY A 132 -3.16 11.68 -9.27
CA GLY A 132 -2.72 12.88 -9.97
C GLY A 132 -1.45 13.51 -9.40
N GLY A 133 -0.94 12.98 -8.28
CA GLY A 133 0.18 13.57 -7.56
C GLY A 133 -0.19 14.75 -6.68
N GLU A 134 -1.48 14.99 -6.43
CA GLU A 134 -1.93 16.03 -5.51
C GLU A 134 -1.87 15.50 -4.07
N PRO A 135 -1.37 16.29 -3.10
CA PRO A 135 -1.36 15.88 -1.69
C PRO A 135 -2.77 15.52 -1.20
N THR A 136 -2.91 14.36 -0.56
CA THR A 136 -4.16 13.88 0.01
C THR A 136 -4.01 13.51 1.47
N GLN A 137 -5.10 13.56 2.23
CA GLN A 137 -5.07 13.21 3.64
C GLN A 137 -5.13 11.69 3.82
N LEU A 138 -4.14 11.13 4.51
CA LEU A 138 -4.14 9.75 4.97
C LEU A 138 -4.03 9.73 6.49
N ASN A 139 -5.06 9.22 7.18
CA ASN A 139 -5.06 9.17 8.63
C ASN A 139 -4.16 8.02 9.12
N VAL A 140 -3.41 8.25 10.19
CA VAL A 140 -2.76 7.17 10.94
C VAL A 140 -3.75 6.63 11.94
N ILE A 141 -3.99 5.32 11.93
CA ILE A 141 -4.99 4.65 12.75
C ILE A 141 -4.26 3.66 13.68
N ASP A 142 -4.56 3.76 14.97
CA ASP A 142 -4.13 2.80 15.98
C ASP A 142 -5.10 1.61 15.99
N VAL A 143 -4.65 0.47 15.46
CA VAL A 143 -5.41 -0.79 15.32
C VAL A 143 -4.47 -1.96 15.55
N GLU A 144 -5.00 -3.03 16.15
CA GLU A 144 -4.30 -4.31 16.22
C GLU A 144 -4.31 -4.97 14.83
N LEU A 145 -3.12 -5.23 14.28
CA LEU A 145 -2.99 -5.97 13.03
C LEU A 145 -3.26 -7.46 13.27
N PRO A 146 -3.97 -8.16 12.37
CA PRO A 146 -4.12 -9.61 12.47
C PRO A 146 -2.75 -10.28 12.35
N GLU A 147 -2.50 -11.32 13.15
CA GLU A 147 -1.22 -12.03 13.12
C GLU A 147 -1.01 -12.68 11.74
N THR A 148 0.23 -12.66 11.25
CA THR A 148 0.59 -13.10 9.88
C THR A 148 0.29 -14.58 9.60
N GLU A 149 -0.01 -15.37 10.62
CA GLU A 149 -0.37 -16.80 10.50
C GLU A 149 -1.73 -17.03 9.83
N ASP A 150 -2.70 -16.11 9.97
CA ASP A 150 -4.02 -16.24 9.33
C ASP A 150 -4.00 -15.97 7.81
N PHE A 151 -2.92 -15.42 7.26
CA PHE A 151 -2.82 -15.06 5.84
C PHE A 151 -2.34 -16.21 4.94
N PHE A 152 -1.80 -17.28 5.53
CA PHE A 152 -1.32 -18.48 4.84
C PHE A 152 -2.13 -19.74 5.14
N ASP A 153 -3.26 -19.64 5.83
CA ASP A 153 -4.18 -20.76 6.00
C ASP A 153 -5.03 -20.95 4.74
N PHE A 154 -4.37 -21.27 3.62
CA PHE A 154 -5.05 -22.00 2.56
C PHE A 154 -5.25 -23.42 3.09
N THR A 155 -6.41 -23.69 3.67
CA THR A 155 -6.77 -25.07 3.92
C THR A 155 -7.09 -25.72 2.57
N GLN A 156 -6.86 -27.04 2.43
CA GLN A 156 -7.29 -27.75 1.20
C GLN A 156 -8.79 -27.59 0.93
N ALA A 157 -9.60 -27.23 1.94
CA ALA A 157 -11.02 -26.99 1.77
C ALA A 157 -11.33 -25.72 0.96
N ASP A 158 -10.51 -24.67 1.06
CA ASP A 158 -10.71 -23.41 0.33
C ASP A 158 -10.40 -23.57 -1.17
N ILE A 159 -9.44 -24.43 -1.52
CA ILE A 159 -9.09 -24.77 -2.91
C ILE A 159 -10.18 -25.63 -3.56
N ASP A 160 -10.82 -26.51 -2.79
CA ASP A 160 -11.85 -27.42 -3.30
C ASP A 160 -13.20 -26.71 -3.57
N ASP A 161 -13.48 -25.57 -2.92
CA ASP A 161 -14.73 -24.81 -3.10
C ASP A 161 -14.68 -23.89 -4.34
N GLU A 162 -13.48 -23.48 -4.78
CA GLU A 162 -13.29 -22.64 -5.98
C GLU A 162 -13.30 -23.45 -7.31
N LEU A 163 -13.21 -24.78 -7.22
CA LEU A 163 -13.19 -25.70 -8.38
C LEU A 163 -14.55 -26.34 -8.69
N ARG A 164 -15.65 -25.84 -8.12
CA ARG A 164 -17.01 -26.38 -8.33
C ARG A 164 -17.87 -25.61 -9.34
#